data_AF-A0A383CUL3-F1
#
_entry.id   AF-A0A383CUL3-F1
#
_cell.length_a   1.000
_cell.length_b   1.000
_cell.length_c   1.000
_cell.angle_alpha   90.00
_cell.angle_beta   90.00
_cell.angle_gamma   90.00
#
_symmetry.space_group_name_H-M   'P 1'
#
loop_
_entity.id
_entity.type
_entity.pdbx_description
1 polymer ?
#
loop_
_entity_poly.entity_id
_entity_poly.type
_entity_poly.pdbx_seq_one_letter_code
_entity_poly.pdbx_strand_id
1 'polypeptide(L)'
;VLEKGEKMKINDTENAVFDDKGTLHIDGASYLPDSDYEWFFSIDRSELPKLYAELSNDEVNVEELPDRFIKTLMDRNIDVGRLKDICKLKEIDHHFSCWW
;
A
#
# COMPACT_ATOMS: atom_id res chain seq x y z
N VAL A 1 10.04 -0.83 14.04
CA VAL A 1 9.26 0.40 14.29
C VAL A 1 9.63 1.38 13.20
N LEU A 2 8.81 1.44 12.16
CA LEU A 2 8.93 2.48 11.13
C LEU A 2 8.76 3.86 11.76
N GLU A 3 9.59 4.82 11.36
CA GLU A 3 9.44 6.19 11.81
C GLU A 3 8.29 6.86 11.05
N LYS A 4 7.52 7.68 11.76
CA LYS A 4 6.38 8.41 11.20
C LYS A 4 6.84 9.34 10.08
N GLY A 5 6.16 9.31 8.93
CA GLY A 5 6.53 10.13 7.78
C GLY A 5 7.78 9.65 7.03
N GLU A 6 8.38 8.53 7.43
CA GLU A 6 9.47 7.89 6.69
C GLU A 6 8.91 7.30 5.39
N LYS A 7 9.48 7.73 4.26
CA LYS A 7 9.15 7.17 2.95
C LYS A 7 9.88 5.84 2.77
N MET A 8 9.13 4.79 2.46
CA MET A 8 9.63 3.45 2.22
C MET A 8 9.50 3.10 0.75
N LYS A 9 10.60 2.75 0.10
CA LYS A 9 10.57 2.27 -1.28
C LYS A 9 10.00 0.84 -1.32
N ILE A 10 8.87 0.63 -1.99
CA ILE A 10 8.28 -0.71 -2.18
C ILE A 10 8.95 -1.40 -3.36
N ASN A 11 9.04 -0.69 -4.49
CA ASN A 11 9.66 -1.13 -5.74
C ASN A 11 10.18 0.10 -6.51
N ASP A 12 10.60 -0.06 -7.77
CA ASP A 12 11.20 1.03 -8.54
C ASP A 12 10.25 2.19 -8.87
N THR A 13 8.95 1.95 -8.82
CA THR A 13 7.93 2.92 -9.21
C THR A 13 7.06 3.39 -8.05
N GLU A 14 7.12 2.73 -6.88
CA GLU A 14 6.20 2.97 -5.77
C GLU A 14 6.90 3.22 -4.44
N ASN A 15 6.40 4.21 -3.71
CA ASN A 15 6.80 4.51 -2.34
C ASN A 15 5.58 4.46 -1.41
N ALA A 16 5.81 4.09 -0.15
CA ALA A 16 4.83 4.10 0.91
C ALA A 16 5.19 5.09 2.01
N VAL A 17 4.19 5.67 2.65
CA VAL A 17 4.34 6.44 3.88
C VAL A 17 3.12 6.24 4.78
N PHE A 18 3.34 6.13 6.09
CA PHE A 18 2.27 6.21 7.08
C PHE A 18 2.19 7.63 7.64
N ASP A 19 0.99 8.21 7.63
CA ASP A 19 0.76 9.54 8.19
C ASP A 19 0.52 9.50 9.71
N ASP A 20 0.26 10.68 10.27
CA ASP A 20 -0.03 10.92 11.69
C ASP A 20 -1.21 10.14 12.26
N LYS A 21 -2.15 9.74 11.40
CA LYS A 21 -3.34 8.98 11.77
C LYS A 21 -3.13 7.48 11.57
N GLY A 22 -1.99 7.08 11.00
CA GLY A 22 -1.68 5.71 10.65
C GLY A 22 -2.29 5.26 9.32
N THR A 23 -2.80 6.20 8.51
CA THR A 23 -3.24 5.91 7.14
C THR A 23 -2.00 5.59 6.31
N LEU A 24 -2.05 4.46 5.60
CA LEU A 24 -1.05 4.12 4.62
C LEU A 24 -1.35 4.87 3.33
N HIS A 25 -0.36 5.56 2.80
CA HIS A 25 -0.37 6.19 1.49
C HIS A 25 0.68 5.51 0.62
N ILE A 26 0.32 5.15 -0.62
CA ILE A 26 1.23 4.63 -1.63
C ILE A 26 1.08 5.49 -2.89
N ASP A 27 2.16 6.12 -3.31
CA ASP A 27 2.24 6.88 -4.55
C ASP A 27 3.23 6.22 -5.52
N GLY A 28 2.92 6.34 -6.81
CA GLY A 28 3.81 5.85 -7.85
C GLY A 28 3.57 6.48 -9.20
N ALA A 29 4.53 6.26 -10.09
CA ALA A 29 4.51 6.79 -11.45
C ALA A 29 5.13 5.80 -12.44
N SER A 30 4.65 5.83 -13.66
CA SER A 30 5.21 5.10 -14.80
C SER A 30 5.43 6.09 -15.92
N TYR A 31 6.67 6.10 -16.42
CA TYR A 31 7.10 6.98 -17.49
C TYR A 31 7.24 6.16 -18.77
N LEU A 32 6.20 6.13 -19.61
CA LEU A 32 6.24 5.45 -20.91
C LEU A 32 6.58 6.47 -22.00
N PRO A 33 7.24 6.06 -23.11
CA PRO A 33 7.66 6.98 -24.17
C PRO A 33 6.56 7.90 -24.72
N ASP A 34 5.31 7.45 -24.71
CA ASP A 34 4.17 8.15 -25.30
C ASP A 34 3.10 8.59 -24.28
N SER A 35 3.26 8.25 -22.99
CA SER A 35 2.34 8.67 -21.93
C SER A 35 2.91 8.38 -20.56
N ASP A 36 2.94 9.39 -19.72
CA ASP A 36 3.17 9.20 -18.29
C ASP A 36 1.84 8.93 -17.61
N TYR A 37 1.87 8.23 -16.47
CA TYR A 37 0.74 8.17 -15.57
C TYR A 37 1.21 8.02 -14.13
N GLU A 38 0.49 8.66 -13.23
CA GLU A 38 0.73 8.65 -11.79
C GLU A 38 -0.48 8.07 -11.08
N TRP A 39 -0.23 7.43 -9.95
CA TRP A 39 -1.28 6.86 -9.14
C TRP A 39 -1.06 7.12 -7.66
N PHE A 40 -2.17 7.11 -6.95
CA PHE A 40 -2.22 7.26 -5.52
C PHE A 40 -3.24 6.29 -4.92
N PHE A 41 -2.81 5.59 -3.88
CA PHE A 41 -3.63 4.70 -3.08
C PHE A 41 -3.53 5.10 -1.62
N SER A 42 -4.64 5.05 -0.90
CA SER A 42 -4.62 5.19 0.55
C SER A 42 -5.61 4.28 1.23
N ILE A 43 -5.22 3.74 2.38
CA ILE A 43 -6.07 2.89 3.23
C ILE A 43 -5.89 3.25 4.69
N ASP A 44 -7.01 3.37 5.42
CA ASP A 44 -6.99 3.67 6.85
C ASP A 44 -6.38 2.52 7.64
N ARG A 45 -5.73 2.84 8.77
CA ARG A 45 -5.11 1.83 9.65
C ARG A 45 -6.08 0.74 10.09
N SER A 46 -7.35 1.10 10.31
CA SER A 46 -8.39 0.16 10.75
C SER A 46 -8.76 -0.88 9.70
N GLU A 47 -8.53 -0.60 8.42
CA GLU A 47 -8.81 -1.49 7.29
C GLU A 47 -7.60 -2.34 6.89
N LEU A 48 -6.39 -1.90 7.26
CA LEU A 48 -5.14 -2.60 6.95
C LEU A 48 -5.10 -4.08 7.39
N PRO A 49 -5.63 -4.49 8.57
CA PRO A 49 -5.67 -5.90 8.95
C PRO A 49 -6.50 -6.76 7.98
N LYS A 50 -7.61 -6.23 7.45
CA LYS A 50 -8.46 -6.96 6.50
C LYS A 50 -7.71 -7.18 5.18
N LEU A 51 -7.02 -6.14 4.70
CA LEU A 51 -6.20 -6.25 3.50
C LEU A 51 -5.03 -7.22 3.72
N TYR A 52 -4.35 -7.15 4.87
CA TYR A 52 -3.24 -8.05 5.17
C TYR A 52 -3.66 -9.52 5.21
N ALA A 53 -4.83 -9.84 5.76
CA ALA A 53 -5.35 -11.22 5.80
C ALA A 53 -5.61 -11.81 4.40
N GLU A 54 -5.85 -10.97 3.39
CA GLU A 54 -5.99 -11.41 1.99
C GLU A 54 -4.64 -11.57 1.29
N LEU A 55 -3.59 -10.98 1.85
CA LEU A 55 -2.22 -11.12 1.36
C LEU A 55 -1.52 -12.29 2.03
N SER A 56 -1.61 -12.41 3.36
CA SER A 56 -0.89 -13.37 4.19
C SER A 56 -1.82 -14.12 5.13
N ASN A 57 -1.44 -15.35 5.47
CA ASN A 57 -2.10 -16.15 6.52
C ASN A 57 -1.45 -15.95 7.90
N ASP A 58 -0.48 -15.03 8.03
CA ASP A 58 0.26 -14.82 9.26
C ASP A 58 -0.58 -14.04 10.28
N GLU A 59 -0.62 -14.52 11.51
CA GLU A 59 -1.10 -13.72 12.64
C GLU A 59 -0.04 -12.67 13.00
N VAL A 60 -0.44 -11.40 13.00
CA VAL A 60 0.41 -10.28 13.40
C VAL A 60 -0.37 -9.38 14.36
N ASN A 61 0.32 -8.86 15.38
CA ASN A 61 -0.27 -7.85 16.25
C ASN A 61 -0.38 -6.49 15.52
N VAL A 62 -1.25 -5.62 16.02
CA VAL A 62 -1.57 -4.32 15.38
C VAL A 62 -0.39 -3.34 15.37
N GLU A 63 0.59 -3.52 16.27
CA GLU A 63 1.78 -2.66 16.36
C GLU A 63 2.80 -2.99 15.27
N GLU A 64 2.98 -4.28 14.98
CA GLU A 64 3.91 -4.78 13.96
C GLU A 64 3.31 -4.81 12.55
N LEU A 65 1.99 -4.73 12.43
CA LEU A 65 1.28 -4.84 11.16
C LEU A 65 1.81 -3.89 10.07
N PRO A 66 2.08 -2.58 10.33
CA PRO A 66 2.65 -1.69 9.31
C PRO A 66 3.97 -2.21 8.72
N ASP A 67 4.94 -2.54 9.58
CA ASP A 67 6.26 -3.03 9.21
C ASP A 67 6.14 -4.35 8.42
N ARG A 68 5.26 -5.27 8.87
CA ARG A 68 5.00 -6.56 8.21
C ARG A 68 4.28 -6.41 6.87
N PHE A 69 3.35 -5.48 6.78
CA PHE A 69 2.62 -5.20 5.55
C PHE A 69 3.58 -4.76 4.44
N ILE A 70 4.39 -3.72 4.70
CA ILE A 70 5.35 -3.18 3.73
C ILE A 70 6.36 -4.26 3.32
N LYS A 71 6.91 -4.99 4.29
CA LYS A 71 7.83 -6.10 3.99
C LYS A 71 7.18 -7.16 3.09
N THR A 72 5.91 -7.49 3.32
CA THR A 72 5.17 -8.44 2.49
C THR A 72 5.00 -7.94 1.06
N LEU A 73 4.76 -6.64 0.85
CA LEU A 73 4.69 -6.05 -0.48
C LEU A 73 6.03 -6.17 -1.22
N MET A 74 7.13 -5.85 -0.53
CA MET A 74 8.49 -5.92 -1.08
C MET A 74 8.90 -7.37 -1.40
N ASP A 75 8.78 -8.28 -0.43
CA ASP A 75 9.24 -9.68 -0.55
C ASP A 75 8.47 -10.44 -1.64
N ARG A 76 7.23 -10.03 -1.93
CA ARG A 76 6.35 -10.71 -2.91
C ARG A 76 6.11 -9.91 -4.18
N ASN A 77 6.77 -8.77 -4.33
CA ASN A 77 6.61 -7.85 -5.45
C ASN A 77 5.12 -7.55 -5.76
N ILE A 78 4.36 -7.20 -4.73
CA ILE A 78 2.94 -6.84 -4.85
C ILE A 78 2.85 -5.34 -5.13
N ASP A 79 2.32 -5.00 -6.29
CA ASP A 79 2.04 -3.62 -6.69
C ASP A 79 0.69 -3.10 -6.15
N VAL A 80 0.48 -1.79 -6.25
CA VAL A 80 -0.78 -1.16 -5.83
C VAL A 80 -1.99 -1.64 -6.64
N GLY A 81 -1.78 -2.06 -7.89
CA GLY A 81 -2.84 -2.53 -8.77
C GLY A 81 -3.54 -3.74 -8.16
N ARG A 82 -2.75 -4.67 -7.63
CA ARG A 82 -3.25 -5.83 -6.89
C ARG A 82 -3.94 -5.46 -5.58
N LEU A 83 -3.41 -4.48 -4.83
CA LEU A 83 -4.06 -4.00 -3.59
C LEU A 83 -5.45 -3.43 -3.87
N LYS A 84 -5.55 -2.54 -4.86
CA LYS A 84 -6.81 -1.96 -5.34
C LYS A 84 -7.80 -3.04 -5.76
N ASP A 85 -7.37 -4.06 -6.50
CA ASP A 85 -8.25 -5.15 -6.94
C ASP A 85 -8.79 -5.97 -5.77
N ILE A 86 -7.95 -6.27 -4.77
CA ILE A 86 -8.36 -6.96 -3.53
C ILE A 86 -9.37 -6.11 -2.75
N CYS A 87 -9.08 -4.83 -2.53
CA CYS A 87 -9.98 -3.97 -1.78
C CYS A 87 -11.34 -3.82 -2.45
N LYS A 88 -11.39 -3.71 -3.78
CA LYS A 88 -12.65 -3.71 -4.54
C LYS A 88 -13.41 -5.03 -4.41
N LEU A 89 -12.73 -6.17 -4.54
CA LEU A 89 -13.36 -7.49 -4.46
C LEU A 89 -13.91 -7.79 -3.06
N LYS A 90 -13.22 -7.31 -2.02
CA LYS A 90 -13.51 -7.61 -0.62
C LYS A 90 -14.27 -6.49 0.11
N GLU A 91 -14.66 -5.45 -0.62
CA GLU A 91 -15.38 -4.28 -0.08
C GLU A 91 -14.62 -3.64 1.10
N ILE A 92 -13.29 -3.58 1.01
CA ILE A 92 -12.42 -2.92 1.98
C ILE A 92 -12.37 -1.43 1.63
N ASP A 93 -12.63 -0.56 2.62
CA ASP A 93 -12.63 0.88 2.39
C ASP A 93 -11.22 1.38 2.05
N HIS A 94 -11.10 2.08 0.93
CA HIS A 94 -9.84 2.56 0.39
C HIS A 94 -10.10 3.70 -0.60
N HIS A 95 -9.07 4.49 -0.85
CA HIS A 95 -9.04 5.42 -1.96
C HIS A 95 -8.02 4.96 -3.01
N PHE A 96 -8.38 5.11 -4.27
CA PHE A 96 -7.48 4.94 -5.40
C PHE A 96 -7.78 5.99 -6.46
N SER A 97 -6.75 6.65 -6.94
CA SER A 97 -6.80 7.56 -8.08
C SER A 97 -5.61 7.31 -9.02
N CYS A 98 -5.84 7.53 -10.30
CA CYS A 98 -4.85 7.38 -11.36
C CYS A 98 -5.10 8.49 -12.38
N TRP A 99 -4.06 9.23 -12.74
CA TRP A 99 -4.11 10.34 -13.71
C TRP A 99 -2.94 10.27 -14.68
N TRP A 100 -3.13 10.94 -15.81
CA TRP A 100 -2.21 10.99 -16.96
C TRP A 100 -1.57 12.37 -17.03
#